data_AF-A0A0W0SXE8-F1
#
_entry.id   AF-A0A0W0SXE8-F1
#
_cell.length_a   1.000
_cell.length_b   1.000
_cell.length_c   1.000
_cell.angle_alpha   90.00
_cell.angle_beta   90.00
_cell.angle_gamma   90.00
#
_symmetry.space_group_name_H-M   'P 1'
#
loop_
_entity.id
_entity.type
_entity.pdbx_description
1 polymer ?
#
loop_
_entity_poly.entity_id
_entity_poly.type
_entity_poly.pdbx_seq_one_letter_code
_entity_poly.pdbx_strand_id
1 'polypeptide(L)'
;MKEIFDKLTSANEVRQLAIKLDVENKQNLFDYIMDPSVLSKFLGNTFAFFDLLTTFPENKTKLIDNIFLPPYLKTIVTCGYDVEKLGLWCPEGRKRLFEFIANPAYSNNVSLSPEYIKKFVNLFPLYQSNLYQHLICTANLEKIMNSTYNVKLIVEAFPGCKDELFKLIVKHKILDSLVKKPSDLKTLQEIFSHYPFLTNLTLDEEDFKTTENWKEKKCKEIKKGYLELPNLAFARGAGIGFFCSLELPAEMGDHVGSFLDEKAALQLARSSKLIFQTAEGEQIKSRKFAVQTEKEDGNSPAAMSIHA
;
A
#
# COMPACT_ATOMS: atom_id res chain seq x y z
N MET A 1 -7.05 -22.52 -46.75
CA MET A 1 -6.33 -21.92 -45.61
C MET A 1 -7.28 -21.13 -44.71
N LYS A 2 -7.93 -20.06 -45.20
CA LYS A 2 -8.86 -19.26 -44.39
C LYS A 2 -9.98 -20.08 -43.72
N GLU A 3 -10.64 -20.99 -44.43
CA GLU A 3 -11.67 -21.88 -43.85
C GLU A 3 -11.16 -22.79 -42.71
N ILE A 4 -9.86 -23.12 -42.69
CA ILE A 4 -9.26 -23.89 -41.60
C ILE A 4 -9.04 -22.97 -40.40
N PHE A 5 -8.60 -21.74 -40.65
CA PHE A 5 -8.37 -20.73 -39.60
C PHE A 5 -9.68 -20.25 -38.95
N ASP A 6 -10.76 -20.12 -39.73
CA ASP A 6 -12.09 -19.74 -39.24
C ASP A 6 -12.68 -20.77 -38.25
N LYS A 7 -12.20 -22.02 -38.29
CA LYS A 7 -12.60 -23.09 -37.37
C LYS A 7 -11.84 -23.10 -36.05
N LEU A 8 -10.79 -22.28 -35.91
CA LEU A 8 -10.01 -22.21 -34.68
C LEU A 8 -10.78 -21.42 -33.62
N THR A 9 -10.81 -21.98 -32.41
CA THR A 9 -11.57 -21.43 -31.27
C THR A 9 -10.71 -21.15 -30.05
N SER A 10 -9.47 -21.65 -29.99
CA SER A 10 -8.58 -21.44 -28.85
C SER A 10 -7.10 -21.29 -29.23
N ALA A 11 -6.32 -20.65 -28.35
CA ALA A 11 -4.87 -20.49 -28.51
C ALA A 11 -4.12 -21.84 -28.55
N ASN A 12 -4.62 -22.86 -27.85
CA ASN A 12 -4.05 -24.20 -27.92
C ASN A 12 -4.27 -24.84 -29.30
N GLU A 13 -5.45 -24.69 -29.91
CA GLU A 13 -5.69 -25.19 -31.28
C GLU A 13 -4.79 -24.48 -32.30
N VAL A 14 -4.61 -23.17 -32.15
CA VAL A 14 -3.62 -22.39 -32.93
C VAL A 14 -2.23 -23.00 -32.80
N ARG A 15 -1.79 -23.30 -31.58
CA ARG A 15 -0.49 -23.91 -31.30
C ARG A 15 -0.34 -25.28 -31.97
N GLN A 16 -1.36 -26.14 -31.85
CA GLN A 16 -1.35 -27.48 -32.47
C GLN A 16 -1.32 -27.41 -34.00
N LEU A 17 -2.01 -26.44 -34.60
CA LEU A 17 -1.97 -26.23 -36.04
C LEU A 17 -0.60 -25.69 -36.47
N ALA A 18 -0.06 -24.69 -35.78
CA ALA A 18 1.20 -24.03 -36.12
C ALA A 18 2.40 -24.98 -36.15
N ILE A 19 2.42 -26.02 -35.32
CA ILE A 19 3.48 -27.05 -35.32
C ILE A 19 3.55 -27.81 -36.67
N LYS A 20 2.43 -27.90 -37.38
CA LYS A 20 2.31 -28.65 -38.64
C LYS A 20 2.50 -27.77 -39.88
N LEU A 21 2.68 -26.47 -39.71
CA LEU A 21 2.80 -25.51 -40.81
C LEU A 21 4.27 -25.20 -41.10
N ASP A 22 4.58 -24.95 -42.37
CA ASP A 22 5.84 -24.30 -42.74
C ASP A 22 5.87 -22.83 -42.30
N VAL A 23 7.03 -22.17 -42.50
CA VAL A 23 7.27 -20.80 -42.04
C VAL A 23 6.28 -19.80 -42.66
N GLU A 24 5.99 -19.91 -43.95
CA GLU A 24 5.10 -18.99 -44.66
C GLU A 24 3.66 -19.14 -44.17
N ASN A 25 3.17 -20.37 -44.06
CA ASN A 25 1.83 -20.66 -43.59
C ASN A 25 1.66 -20.34 -42.10
N LYS A 26 2.70 -20.51 -41.28
CA LYS A 26 2.72 -20.09 -39.89
C LYS A 26 2.62 -18.56 -39.77
N GLN A 27 3.29 -17.82 -40.65
CA GLN A 27 3.16 -16.37 -40.71
C GLN A 27 1.76 -15.93 -41.16
N ASN A 28 1.18 -16.59 -42.16
CA ASN A 28 -0.21 -16.34 -42.58
C ASN A 28 -1.23 -16.61 -41.45
N LEU A 29 -1.02 -17.65 -40.65
CA LEU A 29 -1.83 -17.92 -39.46
C LEU A 29 -1.68 -16.83 -38.41
N PHE A 30 -0.45 -16.35 -38.19
CA PHE A 30 -0.19 -15.25 -37.29
C PHE A 30 -0.93 -13.98 -37.71
N ASP A 31 -0.78 -13.55 -38.97
CA ASP A 31 -1.40 -12.32 -39.45
C ASP A 31 -2.94 -12.40 -39.43
N TYR A 32 -3.52 -13.58 -39.63
CA TYR A 32 -4.95 -13.82 -39.42
C TYR A 32 -5.38 -13.61 -37.96
N ILE A 33 -4.63 -14.17 -37.00
CA ILE A 33 -4.95 -14.04 -35.56
C ILE A 33 -4.80 -12.60 -35.07
N MET A 34 -3.85 -11.86 -35.64
CA MET A 34 -3.61 -10.47 -35.27
C MET A 34 -4.69 -9.49 -35.75
N ASP A 35 -5.62 -9.93 -36.59
CA ASP A 35 -6.79 -9.12 -36.91
C ASP A 35 -7.59 -8.82 -35.62
N PRO A 36 -7.91 -7.56 -35.30
CA PRO A 36 -8.62 -7.20 -34.08
C PRO A 36 -9.96 -7.91 -33.89
N SER A 37 -10.67 -8.23 -34.97
CA SER A 37 -11.96 -8.96 -34.94
C SER A 37 -11.81 -10.45 -34.62
N VAL A 38 -10.58 -10.96 -34.70
CA VAL A 38 -10.23 -12.36 -34.49
C VAL A 38 -9.49 -12.52 -33.16
N LEU A 39 -8.54 -11.64 -32.86
CA LEU A 39 -7.63 -11.73 -31.71
C LEU A 39 -8.36 -11.96 -30.38
N SER A 40 -9.47 -11.24 -30.15
CA SER A 40 -10.23 -11.34 -28.90
C SER A 40 -10.78 -12.75 -28.63
N LYS A 41 -11.01 -13.57 -29.66
CA LYS A 41 -11.49 -14.95 -29.53
C LYS A 41 -10.45 -15.84 -28.85
N PHE A 42 -9.18 -15.50 -29.00
CA PHE A 42 -8.06 -16.31 -28.52
C PHE A 42 -7.49 -15.81 -27.19
N LEU A 43 -7.91 -14.63 -26.70
CA LEU A 43 -7.41 -14.03 -25.46
C LEU A 43 -8.36 -14.20 -24.29
N GLY A 44 -8.65 -15.46 -23.94
CA GLY A 44 -9.54 -15.78 -22.81
C GLY A 44 -8.90 -15.60 -21.43
N ASN A 45 -7.57 -15.68 -21.33
CA ASN A 45 -6.81 -15.53 -20.08
C ASN A 45 -5.31 -15.38 -20.37
N THR A 46 -4.53 -15.17 -19.30
CA THR A 46 -3.07 -15.03 -19.34
C THR A 46 -2.35 -16.24 -19.97
N PHE A 47 -2.83 -17.47 -19.78
CA PHE A 47 -2.21 -18.67 -20.38
C PHE A 47 -2.44 -18.75 -21.89
N ALA A 48 -3.60 -18.31 -22.37
CA ALA A 48 -3.86 -18.27 -23.81
C ALA A 48 -2.89 -17.32 -24.53
N PHE A 49 -2.56 -16.19 -23.89
CA PHE A 49 -1.50 -15.31 -24.39
C PHE A 49 -0.12 -15.98 -24.36
N PHE A 50 0.21 -16.73 -23.31
CA PHE A 50 1.45 -17.50 -23.26
C PHE A 50 1.55 -18.55 -24.37
N ASP A 51 0.46 -19.24 -24.68
CA ASP A 51 0.42 -20.16 -25.82
C ASP A 51 0.69 -19.44 -27.14
N LEU A 52 0.14 -18.24 -27.34
CA LEU A 52 0.45 -17.44 -28.53
C LEU A 52 1.91 -16.98 -28.57
N LEU A 53 2.48 -16.53 -27.45
CA LEU A 53 3.89 -16.15 -27.34
C LEU A 53 4.84 -17.29 -27.67
N THR A 54 4.55 -18.49 -27.17
CA THR A 54 5.37 -19.68 -27.43
C THR A 54 5.17 -20.23 -28.83
N THR A 55 4.00 -20.01 -29.43
CA THR A 55 3.71 -20.41 -30.80
C THR A 55 4.40 -19.51 -31.81
N PHE A 56 4.42 -18.19 -31.59
CA PHE A 56 4.99 -17.19 -32.51
C PHE A 56 6.11 -16.37 -31.86
N PRO A 57 7.23 -16.99 -31.43
CA PRO A 57 8.30 -16.28 -30.76
C PRO A 57 8.95 -15.21 -31.64
N GLU A 58 8.97 -15.40 -32.96
CA GLU A 58 9.51 -14.45 -33.94
C GLU A 58 8.70 -13.15 -34.00
N ASN A 59 7.43 -13.21 -33.60
CA ASN A 59 6.49 -12.08 -33.64
C ASN A 59 6.19 -11.52 -32.24
N LYS A 60 7.03 -11.83 -31.23
CA LYS A 60 6.83 -11.45 -29.81
C LYS A 60 6.49 -9.97 -29.63
N THR A 61 7.26 -9.08 -30.24
CA THR A 61 7.05 -7.62 -30.12
C THR A 61 5.67 -7.21 -30.62
N LYS A 62 5.27 -7.69 -31.81
CA LYS A 62 3.96 -7.39 -32.40
C LYS A 62 2.81 -7.95 -31.55
N LEU A 63 2.98 -9.13 -30.95
CA LEU A 63 2.01 -9.69 -29.99
C LEU A 63 1.85 -8.78 -28.78
N ILE A 64 2.96 -8.42 -28.13
CA ILE A 64 2.94 -7.54 -26.96
C ILE A 64 2.31 -6.19 -27.32
N ASP A 65 2.65 -5.63 -28.46
CA ASP A 65 2.14 -4.32 -28.88
C ASP A 65 0.63 -4.26 -29.05
N ASN A 66 0.03 -5.33 -29.56
CA ASN A 66 -1.42 -5.40 -29.74
C ASN A 66 -2.12 -5.84 -28.46
N ILE A 67 -1.55 -6.76 -27.69
CA ILE A 67 -2.21 -7.36 -26.51
C ILE A 67 -2.09 -6.48 -25.28
N PHE A 68 -1.03 -5.67 -25.17
CA PHE A 68 -0.86 -4.71 -24.07
C PHE A 68 -1.67 -3.42 -24.28
N LEU A 69 -2.67 -3.44 -25.16
CA LEU A 69 -3.69 -2.41 -25.24
C LEU A 69 -4.76 -2.63 -24.15
N PRO A 70 -5.33 -1.57 -23.57
CA PRO A 70 -6.26 -1.68 -22.44
C PRO A 70 -7.45 -2.64 -22.62
N PRO A 71 -8.12 -2.72 -23.80
CA PRO A 71 -9.24 -3.64 -23.99
C PRO A 71 -8.87 -5.11 -23.80
N TYR A 72 -7.68 -5.52 -24.27
CA TYR A 72 -7.23 -6.91 -24.17
C TYR A 72 -6.61 -7.21 -22.81
N LEU A 73 -5.85 -6.27 -22.23
CA LEU A 73 -5.37 -6.37 -20.86
C LEU A 73 -6.52 -6.56 -19.88
N LYS A 74 -7.65 -5.87 -20.08
CA LYS A 74 -8.85 -6.04 -19.26
C LYS A 74 -9.41 -7.46 -19.30
N THR A 75 -9.29 -8.15 -20.43
CA THR A 75 -9.77 -9.54 -20.57
C THR A 75 -8.81 -10.54 -19.93
N ILE A 76 -7.49 -10.34 -20.07
CA ILE A 76 -6.50 -11.30 -19.58
C ILE A 76 -6.05 -11.05 -18.13
N VAL A 77 -6.05 -9.80 -17.66
CA VAL A 77 -5.61 -9.42 -16.31
C VAL A 77 -6.81 -9.35 -15.39
N THR A 78 -7.02 -10.43 -14.65
CA THR A 78 -8.15 -10.58 -13.72
C THR A 78 -7.72 -10.54 -12.26
N CYS A 79 -6.45 -10.81 -11.96
CA CYS A 79 -5.92 -10.82 -10.61
C CYS A 79 -4.42 -10.51 -10.57
N GLY A 80 -3.86 -10.42 -9.36
CA GLY A 80 -2.45 -10.11 -9.20
C GLY A 80 -1.49 -11.17 -9.75
N TYR A 81 -1.93 -12.43 -9.85
CA TYR A 81 -1.17 -13.50 -10.49
C TYR A 81 -0.94 -13.23 -11.98
N ASP A 82 -1.95 -12.70 -12.68
CA ASP A 82 -1.85 -12.38 -14.10
C ASP A 82 -0.80 -11.30 -14.34
N VAL A 83 -0.79 -10.25 -13.50
CA VAL A 83 0.20 -9.17 -13.55
C VAL A 83 1.62 -9.72 -13.34
N GLU A 84 1.79 -10.59 -12.34
CA GLU A 84 3.08 -11.24 -12.07
C GLU A 84 3.57 -12.02 -13.29
N LYS A 85 2.72 -12.88 -13.86
CA LYS A 85 3.10 -13.70 -15.02
C LYS A 85 3.41 -12.86 -16.25
N LEU A 86 2.55 -11.90 -16.58
CA LEU A 86 2.77 -11.03 -17.73
C LEU A 86 4.05 -10.21 -17.62
N GLY A 87 4.35 -9.65 -16.43
CA GLY A 87 5.60 -8.91 -16.26
C GLY A 87 6.85 -9.80 -16.27
N LEU A 88 6.74 -11.07 -15.89
CA LEU A 88 7.84 -12.04 -16.01
C LEU A 88 8.06 -12.46 -17.47
N TRP A 89 7.00 -12.76 -18.21
CA TRP A 89 7.08 -13.23 -19.60
C TRP A 89 7.40 -12.11 -20.60
N CYS A 90 6.94 -10.89 -20.32
CA CYS A 90 7.07 -9.73 -21.19
C CYS A 90 7.71 -8.54 -20.46
N PRO A 91 9.03 -8.59 -20.14
CA PRO A 91 9.73 -7.46 -19.52
C PRO A 91 9.55 -6.12 -20.25
N GLU A 92 9.56 -6.15 -21.58
CA GLU A 92 9.35 -5.00 -22.46
C GLU A 92 7.92 -4.40 -22.35
N GLY A 93 6.95 -5.19 -21.90
CA GLY A 93 5.56 -4.76 -21.69
C GLY A 93 5.30 -4.18 -20.30
N ARG A 94 6.26 -4.27 -19.36
CA ARG A 94 6.05 -3.89 -17.94
C ARG A 94 5.55 -2.46 -17.74
N LYS A 95 6.03 -1.50 -18.53
CA LYS A 95 5.58 -0.12 -18.45
C LYS A 95 4.08 -0.01 -18.73
N ARG A 96 3.61 -0.57 -19.84
CA ARG A 96 2.17 -0.58 -20.22
C ARG A 96 1.33 -1.36 -19.23
N LEU A 97 1.84 -2.49 -18.74
CA LEU A 97 1.17 -3.26 -17.69
C LEU A 97 1.03 -2.46 -16.40
N PHE A 98 2.06 -1.71 -16.01
CA PHE A 98 2.01 -0.81 -14.87
C PHE A 98 0.98 0.31 -15.06
N GLU A 99 1.01 0.97 -16.22
CA GLU A 99 0.04 2.02 -16.58
C GLU A 99 -1.41 1.50 -16.55
N PHE A 100 -1.62 0.25 -16.97
CA PHE A 100 -2.92 -0.41 -16.90
C PHE A 100 -3.39 -0.65 -15.46
N ILE A 101 -2.55 -1.22 -14.58
CA ILE A 101 -2.94 -1.48 -13.18
C ILE A 101 -3.09 -0.20 -12.36
N ALA A 102 -2.32 0.83 -12.66
CA ALA A 102 -2.39 2.12 -11.98
C ALA A 102 -3.60 2.96 -12.41
N ASN A 103 -4.22 2.63 -13.55
CA ASN A 103 -5.37 3.37 -14.07
C ASN A 103 -6.65 3.05 -13.26
N PRO A 104 -7.28 4.03 -12.60
CA PRO A 104 -8.48 3.83 -11.79
C PRO A 104 -9.66 3.20 -12.55
N ALA A 105 -9.74 3.39 -13.87
CA ALA A 105 -10.81 2.81 -14.70
C ALA A 105 -10.72 1.28 -14.83
N TYR A 106 -9.54 0.70 -14.56
CA TYR A 106 -9.26 -0.74 -14.69
C TYR A 106 -8.80 -1.37 -13.37
N SER A 107 -8.24 -0.58 -12.44
CA SER A 107 -7.63 -1.05 -11.19
C SER A 107 -8.60 -1.79 -10.27
N ASN A 108 -9.89 -1.48 -10.31
CA ASN A 108 -10.90 -2.15 -9.47
C ASN A 108 -11.00 -3.66 -9.71
N ASN A 109 -10.58 -4.14 -10.89
CA ASN A 109 -10.58 -5.56 -11.22
C ASN A 109 -9.30 -6.26 -10.77
N VAL A 110 -8.20 -5.53 -10.59
CA VAL A 110 -6.90 -6.12 -10.25
C VAL A 110 -6.67 -5.95 -8.75
N SER A 111 -7.14 -6.94 -7.97
CA SER A 111 -6.92 -6.94 -6.52
C SER A 111 -5.42 -6.89 -6.22
N LEU A 112 -4.93 -5.75 -5.71
CA LEU A 112 -3.61 -5.59 -5.11
C LEU A 112 -3.59 -6.26 -3.74
N SER A 113 -3.71 -7.59 -3.70
CA SER A 113 -3.60 -8.28 -2.43
C SER A 113 -2.18 -8.09 -1.85
N PRO A 114 -2.03 -8.00 -0.52
CA PRO A 114 -0.74 -7.85 0.16
C PRO A 114 0.33 -8.84 -0.29
N GLU A 115 -0.05 -10.06 -0.65
CA GLU A 115 0.85 -11.11 -1.13
C GLU A 115 1.47 -10.78 -2.49
N TYR A 116 0.75 -10.06 -3.36
CA TYR A 116 1.26 -9.64 -4.67
C TYR A 116 2.01 -8.32 -4.63
N ILE A 117 1.77 -7.47 -3.62
CA ILE A 117 2.43 -6.16 -3.50
C ILE A 117 3.96 -6.29 -3.47
N LYS A 118 4.50 -7.22 -2.68
CA LYS A 118 5.95 -7.48 -2.64
C LYS A 118 6.50 -7.92 -4.01
N LYS A 119 5.72 -8.71 -4.75
CA LYS A 119 6.09 -9.15 -6.10
C LYS A 119 6.05 -8.00 -7.10
N PHE A 120 5.07 -7.11 -7.00
CA PHE A 120 4.97 -5.93 -7.87
C PHE A 120 6.09 -4.93 -7.64
N VAL A 121 6.50 -4.72 -6.39
CA VAL A 121 7.67 -3.88 -6.07
C VAL A 121 8.93 -4.38 -6.77
N ASN A 122 9.12 -5.70 -6.82
CA ASN A 122 10.24 -6.32 -7.53
C ASN A 122 10.06 -6.28 -9.06
N LEU A 123 8.82 -6.37 -9.54
CA LEU A 123 8.51 -6.37 -10.97
C LEU A 123 8.63 -4.97 -11.59
N PHE A 124 8.31 -3.94 -10.80
CA PHE A 124 8.23 -2.53 -11.21
C PHE A 124 9.12 -1.64 -10.32
N PRO A 125 10.44 -1.87 -10.27
CA PRO A 125 11.33 -1.15 -9.35
C PRO A 125 11.37 0.36 -9.59
N LEU A 126 11.15 0.80 -10.84
CA LEU A 126 11.09 2.23 -11.19
C LEU A 126 9.80 2.92 -10.77
N TYR A 127 8.77 2.16 -10.36
CA TYR A 127 7.43 2.66 -10.05
C TYR A 127 7.03 2.40 -8.60
N GLN A 128 7.98 2.11 -7.70
CA GLN A 128 7.70 1.79 -6.30
C GLN A 128 6.90 2.89 -5.59
N SER A 129 7.27 4.16 -5.79
CA SER A 129 6.53 5.29 -5.22
C SER A 129 5.10 5.35 -5.75
N ASN A 130 4.89 5.12 -7.06
CA ASN A 130 3.57 5.10 -7.67
C ASN A 130 2.73 3.91 -7.18
N LEU A 131 3.35 2.73 -7.01
CA LEU A 131 2.69 1.55 -6.43
C LEU A 131 2.24 1.83 -4.99
N TYR A 132 3.10 2.43 -4.19
CA TYR A 132 2.77 2.82 -2.82
C TYR A 132 1.61 3.82 -2.80
N GLN A 133 1.69 4.88 -3.60
CA GLN A 133 0.63 5.89 -3.73
C GLN A 133 -0.68 5.26 -4.17
N HIS A 134 -0.65 4.36 -5.15
CA HIS A 134 -1.85 3.67 -5.60
C HIS A 134 -2.45 2.81 -4.48
N LEU A 135 -1.62 2.06 -3.74
CA LEU A 135 -2.06 1.26 -2.60
C LEU A 135 -2.76 2.12 -1.54
N ILE A 136 -2.15 3.22 -1.10
CA ILE A 136 -2.69 4.06 -0.02
C ILE A 136 -3.87 4.94 -0.47
N CYS A 137 -3.93 5.34 -1.74
CA CYS A 137 -5.01 6.16 -2.30
C CYS A 137 -6.20 5.32 -2.78
N THR A 138 -6.09 3.98 -2.81
CA THR A 138 -7.25 3.14 -3.15
C THR A 138 -8.30 3.22 -2.05
N ALA A 139 -9.57 3.31 -2.44
CA ALA A 139 -10.72 3.31 -1.54
C ALA A 139 -10.88 2.01 -0.70
N ASN A 140 -9.96 1.05 -0.83
CA ASN A 140 -9.99 -0.26 -0.19
C ASN A 140 -8.85 -0.45 0.82
N LEU A 141 -8.22 0.63 1.30
CA LEU A 141 -7.09 0.56 2.24
C LEU A 141 -7.40 -0.29 3.48
N GLU A 142 -8.60 -0.17 4.06
CA GLU A 142 -9.07 -1.00 5.19
C GLU A 142 -9.15 -2.50 4.83
N LYS A 143 -9.55 -2.83 3.60
CA LYS A 143 -9.60 -4.22 3.13
C LYS A 143 -8.20 -4.79 2.92
N ILE A 144 -7.28 -3.96 2.42
CA ILE A 144 -5.88 -4.35 2.20
C ILE A 144 -5.19 -4.56 3.56
N MET A 145 -5.35 -3.62 4.50
CA MET A 145 -4.76 -3.64 5.84
C MET A 145 -5.71 -4.23 6.91
N ASN A 146 -6.33 -5.37 6.62
CA ASN A 146 -7.28 -6.00 7.54
C ASN A 146 -6.64 -6.94 8.58
N SER A 147 -5.32 -7.13 8.51
CA SER A 147 -4.55 -7.98 9.43
C SER A 147 -3.12 -7.47 9.60
N THR A 148 -2.50 -7.80 10.75
CA THR A 148 -1.11 -7.44 11.05
C THR A 148 -0.11 -8.13 10.11
N TYR A 149 -0.45 -9.32 9.59
CA TYR A 149 0.29 -10.00 8.54
C TYR A 149 0.33 -9.16 7.24
N ASN A 150 -0.80 -8.62 6.82
CA ASN A 150 -0.86 -7.78 5.62
C ASN A 150 -0.04 -6.50 5.78
N VAL A 151 -0.11 -5.87 6.96
CA VAL A 151 0.73 -4.71 7.29
C VAL A 151 2.21 -5.09 7.20
N LYS A 152 2.61 -6.26 7.73
CA LYS A 152 3.98 -6.75 7.62
C LYS A 152 4.42 -6.88 6.16
N LEU A 153 3.60 -7.48 5.30
CA LEU A 153 3.91 -7.63 3.87
C LEU A 153 4.10 -6.27 3.17
N ILE A 154 3.27 -5.28 3.49
CA ILE A 154 3.37 -3.93 2.93
C ILE A 154 4.65 -3.24 3.41
N VAL A 155 4.98 -3.35 4.70
CA VAL A 155 6.22 -2.78 5.27
C VAL A 155 7.46 -3.43 4.67
N GLU A 156 7.45 -4.74 4.47
CA GLU A 156 8.54 -5.44 3.78
C GLU A 156 8.70 -5.00 2.33
N ALA A 157 7.59 -4.67 1.66
CA ALA A 157 7.60 -4.17 0.28
C ALA A 157 8.03 -2.69 0.19
N PHE A 158 7.72 -1.89 1.21
CA PHE A 158 8.01 -0.45 1.26
C PHE A 158 8.67 -0.04 2.59
N PRO A 159 9.93 -0.46 2.84
CA PRO A 159 10.58 -0.25 4.14
C PRO A 159 10.78 1.23 4.48
N GLY A 160 10.86 2.11 3.47
CA GLY A 160 10.98 3.56 3.66
C GLY A 160 9.68 4.27 4.04
N CYS A 161 8.53 3.59 3.98
CA CYS A 161 7.21 4.19 4.21
C CYS A 161 6.59 3.76 5.55
N LYS A 162 7.38 3.22 6.49
CA LYS A 162 6.87 2.72 7.78
C LYS A 162 6.09 3.79 8.56
N ASP A 163 6.62 5.00 8.64
CA ASP A 163 6.00 6.08 9.41
C ASP A 163 4.69 6.57 8.79
N GLU A 164 4.67 6.73 7.47
CA GLU A 164 3.47 7.08 6.71
C GLU A 164 2.39 6.00 6.85
N LEU A 165 2.79 4.73 6.77
CA LEU A 165 1.86 3.61 6.94
C LEU A 165 1.29 3.56 8.36
N PHE A 166 2.13 3.75 9.39
CA PHE A 166 1.68 3.78 10.77
C PHE A 166 0.71 4.93 11.04
N LYS A 167 1.01 6.12 10.49
CA LYS A 167 0.10 7.28 10.51
C LYS A 167 -1.26 6.95 9.92
N LEU A 168 -1.30 6.26 8.78
CA LEU A 168 -2.56 5.83 8.16
C LEU A 168 -3.32 4.84 9.05
N ILE A 169 -2.62 3.87 9.64
CA ILE A 169 -3.21 2.88 10.54
C ILE A 169 -3.92 3.55 11.73
N VAL A 170 -3.26 4.53 12.35
CA VAL A 170 -3.78 5.27 13.51
C VAL A 170 -4.94 6.20 13.11
N LYS A 171 -4.86 6.88 11.96
CA LYS A 171 -5.86 7.87 11.51
C LYS A 171 -7.14 7.24 10.92
N HIS A 172 -7.08 6.11 10.22
CA HIS A 172 -8.18 5.62 9.37
C HIS A 172 -9.03 4.47 9.97
N LYS A 173 -9.23 4.40 11.29
CA LYS A 173 -9.96 3.29 11.96
C LYS A 173 -9.40 1.88 11.68
N ILE A 174 -8.27 1.76 10.97
CA ILE A 174 -7.61 0.52 10.63
C ILE A 174 -7.05 -0.14 11.89
N LEU A 175 -6.50 0.64 12.83
CA LEU A 175 -5.97 0.11 14.09
C LEU A 175 -6.97 -0.79 14.83
N ASP A 176 -8.24 -0.38 14.86
CA ASP A 176 -9.31 -1.12 15.54
C ASP A 176 -9.62 -2.44 14.81
N SER A 177 -9.33 -2.54 13.51
CA SER A 177 -9.44 -3.79 12.76
C SER A 177 -8.22 -4.69 12.92
N LEU A 178 -7.04 -4.13 13.22
CA LEU A 178 -5.78 -4.84 13.33
C LEU A 178 -5.56 -5.47 14.70
N VAL A 179 -5.83 -4.73 15.78
CA VAL A 179 -5.59 -5.19 17.15
C VAL A 179 -6.83 -5.93 17.66
N LYS A 180 -6.86 -7.25 17.53
CA LYS A 180 -7.95 -8.09 18.05
C LYS A 180 -7.53 -8.92 19.25
N LYS A 181 -6.25 -9.26 19.37
CA LYS A 181 -5.66 -10.08 20.42
C LYS A 181 -4.22 -9.64 20.75
N PRO A 182 -3.65 -10.07 21.89
CA PRO A 182 -2.28 -9.71 22.28
C PRO A 182 -1.21 -10.03 21.23
N SER A 183 -1.35 -11.14 20.49
CA SER A 183 -0.37 -11.48 19.43
C SER A 183 -0.40 -10.53 18.24
N ASP A 184 -1.53 -9.85 17.97
CA ASP A 184 -1.59 -8.81 16.94
C ASP A 184 -0.80 -7.58 17.39
N LEU A 185 -0.97 -7.18 18.65
CA LEU A 185 -0.21 -6.08 19.25
C LEU A 185 1.30 -6.38 19.23
N LYS A 186 1.69 -7.59 19.62
CA LYS A 186 3.09 -8.05 19.53
C LYS A 186 3.63 -7.94 18.10
N THR A 187 2.83 -8.36 17.11
CA THR A 187 3.23 -8.24 15.70
C THR A 187 3.41 -6.78 15.29
N LEU A 188 2.53 -5.87 15.73
CA LEU A 188 2.68 -4.44 15.47
C LEU A 188 3.93 -3.85 16.15
N GLN A 189 4.24 -4.27 17.38
CA GLN A 189 5.47 -3.88 18.09
C GLN A 189 6.72 -4.31 17.32
N GLU A 190 6.71 -5.50 16.72
CA GLU A 190 7.82 -5.99 15.90
C GLU A 190 7.97 -5.21 14.59
N ILE A 191 6.86 -4.89 13.91
CA ILE A 191 6.86 -4.15 12.64
C ILE A 191 7.37 -2.72 12.83
N PHE A 192 6.89 -2.05 13.88
CA PHE A 192 7.14 -0.64 14.20
C PHE A 192 7.96 -0.49 15.49
N SER A 193 9.00 -1.29 15.64
CA SER A 193 9.87 -1.33 16.83
C SER A 193 10.64 -0.05 17.10
N HIS A 194 10.68 0.86 16.13
CA HIS A 194 11.29 2.18 16.29
C HIS A 194 10.42 3.17 17.07
N TYR A 195 9.16 2.82 17.42
CA TYR A 195 8.30 3.61 18.30
C TYR A 195 8.39 3.12 19.75
N PRO A 196 9.09 3.82 20.66
CA PRO A 196 9.28 3.38 22.03
C PRO A 196 7.97 3.22 22.81
N PHE A 197 7.01 4.12 22.57
CA PHE A 197 5.70 4.04 23.21
C PHE A 197 4.98 2.73 22.85
N LEU A 198 5.16 2.21 21.63
CA LEU A 198 4.52 0.99 21.17
C LEU A 198 5.22 -0.23 21.78
N THR A 199 6.55 -0.27 21.77
CA THR A 199 7.34 -1.39 22.31
C THR A 199 7.21 -1.54 23.82
N ASN A 200 6.88 -0.46 24.53
CA ASN A 200 6.69 -0.47 25.99
C ASN A 200 5.26 -0.85 26.40
N LEU A 201 4.31 -1.00 25.47
CA LEU A 201 2.96 -1.44 25.80
C LEU A 201 2.99 -2.88 26.30
N THR A 202 2.38 -3.10 27.45
CA THR A 202 2.17 -4.43 28.00
C THR A 202 1.13 -5.18 27.17
N LEU A 203 1.35 -6.49 26.98
CA LEU A 203 0.44 -7.36 26.22
C LEU A 203 -0.79 -7.78 27.06
N ASP A 204 -0.68 -7.78 28.39
CA ASP A 204 -1.70 -8.12 29.39
C ASP A 204 -2.59 -9.30 28.98
N GLU A 205 -1.99 -10.49 28.78
CA GLU A 205 -2.69 -11.68 28.28
C GLU A 205 -3.79 -12.20 29.24
N GLU A 206 -3.66 -11.92 30.54
CA GLU A 206 -4.66 -12.28 31.54
C GLU A 206 -5.89 -11.34 31.48
N ASP A 207 -5.67 -10.03 31.32
CA ASP A 207 -6.73 -9.02 31.19
C ASP A 207 -7.55 -9.20 29.89
N PHE A 208 -6.93 -9.75 28.85
CA PHE A 208 -7.63 -10.06 27.59
C PHE A 208 -8.76 -11.08 27.79
N LYS A 209 -8.62 -12.03 28.72
CA LYS A 209 -9.64 -13.06 28.99
C LYS A 209 -10.79 -12.56 29.86
N THR A 210 -10.55 -11.51 30.64
CA THR A 210 -11.46 -11.04 31.69
C THR A 210 -12.16 -9.73 31.35
N THR A 211 -11.66 -8.96 30.38
CA THR A 211 -12.13 -7.59 30.12
C THR A 211 -12.66 -7.43 28.70
N GLU A 212 -13.96 -7.12 28.57
CA GLU A 212 -14.62 -6.76 27.30
C GLU A 212 -13.99 -5.52 26.65
N ASN A 213 -13.16 -4.78 27.40
CA ASN A 213 -12.60 -3.48 27.02
C ASN A 213 -11.08 -3.45 26.78
N TRP A 214 -10.38 -4.61 26.77
CA TRP A 214 -8.92 -4.67 26.56
C TRP A 214 -8.52 -4.01 25.24
N LYS A 215 -9.22 -4.35 24.16
CA LYS A 215 -8.96 -3.83 22.81
C LYS A 215 -9.07 -2.31 22.76
N GLU A 216 -10.16 -1.75 23.29
CA GLU A 216 -10.39 -0.31 23.26
C GLU A 216 -9.32 0.44 24.05
N LYS A 217 -8.94 -0.09 25.23
CA LYS A 217 -7.86 0.44 26.05
C LYS A 217 -6.54 0.48 25.27
N LYS A 218 -6.12 -0.63 24.67
CA LYS A 218 -4.87 -0.71 23.90
C LYS A 218 -4.88 0.19 22.66
N CYS A 219 -5.99 0.25 21.92
CA CYS A 219 -6.13 1.18 20.80
C CYS A 219 -6.02 2.66 21.25
N LYS A 220 -6.57 3.01 22.42
CA LYS A 220 -6.45 4.37 22.99
C LYS A 220 -5.01 4.69 23.40
N GLU A 221 -4.32 3.76 24.06
CA GLU A 221 -2.92 3.92 24.45
C GLU A 221 -2.02 4.14 23.23
N ILE A 222 -2.20 3.36 22.16
CA ILE A 222 -1.45 3.51 20.90
C ILE A 222 -1.72 4.89 20.26
N LYS A 223 -3.00 5.30 20.18
CA LYS A 223 -3.39 6.61 19.62
C LYS A 223 -2.79 7.75 20.44
N LYS A 224 -2.83 7.67 21.77
CA LYS A 224 -2.24 8.65 22.69
C LYS A 224 -0.73 8.74 22.50
N GLY A 225 -0.01 7.61 22.57
CA GLY A 225 1.44 7.57 22.41
C GLY A 225 1.91 8.08 21.04
N TYR A 226 1.14 7.83 19.97
CA TYR A 226 1.43 8.41 18.66
C TYR A 226 1.30 9.94 18.65
N LEU A 227 0.26 10.49 19.26
CA LEU A 227 0.02 11.95 19.31
C LEU A 227 1.06 12.69 20.17
N GLU A 228 1.67 12.01 21.14
CA GLU A 228 2.69 12.56 22.04
C GLU A 228 4.11 12.59 21.43
N LEU A 229 4.28 12.12 20.19
CA LEU A 229 5.60 12.14 19.52
C LEU A 229 6.12 13.59 19.36
N PRO A 230 7.36 13.89 19.80
CA PRO A 230 7.89 15.26 19.87
C PRO A 230 7.90 16.01 18.54
N ASN A 231 8.04 15.29 17.43
CA ASN A 231 8.15 15.88 16.10
C ASN A 231 6.78 16.26 15.52
N LEU A 232 5.69 15.62 15.96
CA LEU A 232 4.33 16.00 15.56
C LEU A 232 3.92 17.32 16.19
N ALA A 233 4.24 17.55 17.46
CA ALA A 233 3.96 18.81 18.14
C ALA A 233 4.72 19.98 17.50
N PHE A 234 6.00 19.76 17.15
CA PHE A 234 6.79 20.77 16.43
C PHE A 234 6.23 21.04 15.03
N ALA A 235 5.91 20.00 14.27
CA ALA A 235 5.31 20.12 12.93
C ALA A 235 3.96 20.83 12.94
N ARG A 236 3.10 20.49 13.92
CA ARG A 236 1.85 21.18 14.20
C ARG A 236 2.07 22.65 14.49
N GLY A 237 2.98 22.98 15.41
CA GLY A 237 3.26 24.38 15.74
C GLY A 237 3.90 25.17 14.59
N ALA A 238 4.66 24.52 13.71
CA ALA A 238 5.16 25.12 12.48
C ALA A 238 4.00 25.43 11.50
N GLY A 239 3.03 24.52 11.35
CA GLY A 239 1.83 24.76 10.56
C GLY A 239 0.97 25.89 11.12
N ILE A 240 0.68 25.88 12.42
CA ILE A 240 -0.05 26.95 13.13
C ILE A 240 0.66 28.28 12.94
N GLY A 241 1.97 28.33 13.19
CA GLY A 241 2.76 29.55 13.07
C GLY A 241 2.69 30.13 11.66
N PHE A 242 2.76 29.29 10.63
CA PHE A 242 2.66 29.72 9.24
C PHE A 242 1.28 30.33 8.93
N PHE A 243 0.19 29.66 9.26
CA PHE A 243 -1.16 30.19 8.99
C PHE A 243 -1.46 31.46 9.80
N CYS A 244 -1.06 31.50 11.08
CA CYS A 244 -1.19 32.71 11.89
C CYS A 244 -0.37 33.88 11.33
N SER A 245 0.80 33.62 10.72
CA SER A 245 1.61 34.66 10.06
C SER A 245 0.94 35.25 8.81
N LEU A 246 -0.06 34.55 8.27
CA LEU A 246 -0.91 34.99 7.16
C LEU A 246 -2.26 35.52 7.64
N GLU A 247 -2.43 35.73 8.95
CA GLU A 247 -3.70 36.13 9.58
C GLU A 247 -4.85 35.14 9.32
N LEU A 248 -4.53 33.86 9.12
CA LEU A 248 -5.50 32.78 8.95
C LEU A 248 -5.76 32.03 10.27
N PRO A 249 -6.91 31.33 10.40
CA PRO A 249 -7.25 30.58 11.61
C PRO A 249 -6.21 29.51 11.97
N ALA A 250 -5.88 29.42 13.26
CA ALA A 250 -4.90 28.46 13.79
C ALA A 250 -5.32 27.01 13.54
N GLU A 251 -6.62 26.73 13.46
CA GLU A 251 -7.19 25.41 13.20
C GLU A 251 -6.80 24.90 11.81
N MET A 252 -6.65 25.79 10.82
CA MET A 252 -6.16 25.42 9.49
C MET A 252 -4.68 25.02 9.55
N GLY A 253 -3.88 25.80 10.29
CA GLY A 253 -2.47 25.50 10.50
C GLY A 253 -2.23 24.24 11.35
N ASP A 254 -3.09 23.96 12.31
CA ASP A 254 -3.10 22.72 13.09
C ASP A 254 -3.34 21.52 12.16
N HIS A 255 -4.42 21.60 11.37
CA HIS A 255 -4.77 20.56 10.41
C HIS A 255 -3.63 20.28 9.43
N VAL A 256 -3.13 21.33 8.76
CA VAL A 256 -2.04 21.22 7.77
C VAL A 256 -0.73 20.79 8.42
N GLY A 257 -0.40 21.33 9.59
CA GLY A 257 0.79 20.98 10.36
C GLY A 257 0.84 19.50 10.74
N SER A 258 -0.31 18.86 10.95
CA SER A 258 -0.41 17.41 11.19
C SER A 258 -0.02 16.55 9.97
N PHE A 259 0.16 17.14 8.79
CA PHE A 259 0.63 16.47 7.58
C PHE A 259 2.11 16.67 7.31
N LEU A 260 2.75 17.66 7.94
CA LEU A 260 4.18 17.92 7.75
C LEU A 260 5.03 16.82 8.38
N ASP A 261 6.02 16.35 7.64
CA ASP A 261 7.13 15.59 8.22
C ASP A 261 8.11 16.52 8.94
N GLU A 262 9.07 15.95 9.67
CA GLU A 262 10.06 16.72 10.42
C GLU A 262 10.87 17.69 9.54
N LYS A 263 11.21 17.27 8.31
CA LYS A 263 12.04 18.07 7.39
C LYS A 263 11.25 19.26 6.85
N ALA A 264 10.01 19.04 6.42
CA ALA A 264 9.11 20.06 5.93
C ALA A 264 8.73 21.04 7.05
N ALA A 265 8.44 20.52 8.25
CA ALA A 265 8.20 21.34 9.43
C ALA A 265 9.41 22.22 9.77
N LEU A 266 10.63 21.68 9.73
CA LEU A 266 11.85 22.44 9.99
C LEU A 266 12.10 23.51 8.92
N GLN A 267 11.87 23.19 7.65
CA GLN A 267 11.97 24.18 6.56
C GLN A 267 10.94 25.30 6.73
N LEU A 268 9.70 24.95 7.06
CA LEU A 268 8.64 25.92 7.32
C LEU A 268 8.97 26.79 8.52
N ALA A 269 9.42 26.19 9.63
CA ALA A 269 9.85 26.91 10.83
C ALA A 269 11.02 27.86 10.56
N ARG A 270 11.96 27.49 9.68
CA ARG A 270 13.08 28.36 9.29
C ARG A 270 12.68 29.57 8.45
N SER A 271 11.48 29.57 7.85
CA SER A 271 11.04 30.70 7.02
C SER A 271 10.71 31.96 7.82
N SER A 272 10.43 31.85 9.12
CA SER A 272 10.18 33.00 9.99
C SER A 272 10.42 32.67 11.47
N LYS A 273 10.96 33.66 12.20
CA LYS A 273 11.17 33.57 13.66
C LYS A 273 9.87 33.29 14.42
N LEU A 274 8.76 33.90 13.99
CA LEU A 274 7.44 33.70 14.62
C LEU A 274 6.97 32.25 14.47
N ILE A 275 7.17 31.67 13.28
CA ILE A 275 6.79 30.29 12.98
C ILE A 275 7.63 29.34 13.83
N PHE A 276 8.94 29.56 13.89
CA PHE A 276 9.85 28.78 14.74
C PHE A 276 9.45 28.83 16.22
N GLN A 277 9.15 30.01 16.76
CA GLN A 277 8.71 30.16 18.15
C GLN A 277 7.38 29.46 18.44
N THR A 278 6.46 29.46 17.47
CA THR A 278 5.18 28.74 17.59
C THR A 278 5.41 27.22 17.59
N ALA A 279 6.29 26.72 16.70
CA ALA A 279 6.71 25.33 16.65
C ALA A 279 7.37 24.86 17.95
N GLU A 280 8.32 25.64 18.46
CA GLU A 280 9.00 25.37 19.72
C GLU A 280 8.03 25.45 20.92
N GLY A 281 7.09 26.41 20.92
CA GLY A 281 6.07 26.56 21.93
C GLY A 281 5.14 25.33 22.02
N GLU A 282 4.67 24.81 20.89
CA GLU A 282 3.87 23.59 20.84
C GLU A 282 4.68 22.36 21.27
N GLN A 283 5.95 22.27 20.88
CA GLN A 283 6.83 21.19 21.32
C GLN A 283 7.07 21.22 22.85
N ILE A 284 7.27 22.42 23.43
CA ILE A 284 7.42 22.60 24.88
C ILE A 284 6.12 22.25 25.61
N LYS A 285 4.96 22.68 25.11
CA LYS A 285 3.65 22.31 25.68
C LYS A 285 3.51 20.80 25.71
N SER A 286 3.76 20.12 24.59
CA SER A 286 3.70 18.66 24.49
C SER A 286 4.60 17.97 25.52
N ARG A 287 5.83 18.46 25.70
CA ARG A 287 6.77 17.92 26.72
C ARG A 287 6.30 18.14 28.15
N LYS A 288 5.70 19.30 28.45
CA LYS A 288 5.16 19.61 29.79
C LYS A 288 3.95 18.75 30.14
N PHE A 289 3.07 18.50 29.16
CA PHE A 289 1.95 17.57 29.33
C PHE A 289 2.44 16.15 29.63
N ALA A 290 3.43 15.64 28.88
CA ALA A 290 4.00 14.31 29.11
C ALA A 290 4.59 14.13 30.53
N VAL A 291 5.36 15.13 31.02
CA VAL A 291 5.99 15.10 32.35
C VAL A 291 4.96 15.22 33.49
N GLN A 292 3.83 15.87 33.27
CA GLN A 292 2.75 15.94 34.27
C GLN A 292 2.01 14.60 34.42
N THR A 293 1.73 13.92 33.31
CA THR A 293 1.14 12.57 33.35
C THR A 293 2.04 11.53 34.02
N GLU A 294 3.37 11.60 33.83
CA GLU A 294 4.32 10.71 34.52
C GLU A 294 4.36 10.93 36.05
N LYS A 295 4.10 12.16 36.52
CA LYS A 295 4.07 12.48 37.96
C LYS A 295 2.76 12.09 38.63
N GLU A 296 1.66 12.02 37.89
CA GLU A 296 0.36 11.59 38.41
C GLU A 296 0.31 10.05 38.54
N ASP A 297 0.92 9.30 37.62
CA ASP A 297 1.03 7.83 37.73
C ASP A 297 2.06 7.36 38.78
N GLY A 298 3.04 8.21 39.11
CA GLY A 298 4.05 7.93 40.15
C GLY A 298 3.64 8.22 41.61
N ASN A 299 2.45 8.80 41.83
CA ASN A 299 1.95 9.22 43.14
C ASN A 299 0.67 8.47 43.57
N SER A 300 0.51 7.21 43.17
CA SER A 300 -0.44 6.32 43.85
C SER A 300 0.04 6.08 45.30
N PRO A 301 -0.77 6.37 46.34
CA PRO A 301 -0.35 6.21 47.72
C PRO A 301 -0.09 4.74 48.03
N ALA A 302 1.05 4.45 48.65
CA ALA A 302 1.40 3.14 49.15
C ALA A 302 0.24 2.59 50.00
N ALA A 303 -0.37 1.51 49.54
CA ALA A 303 -1.39 0.80 50.29
C ALA A 303 -0.78 0.35 51.62
N MET A 304 -1.27 0.94 52.72
CA MET A 304 -1.00 0.45 54.06
C MET A 304 -1.50 -1.00 54.17
N SER A 305 -0.57 -1.92 54.35
CA SER A 305 -0.84 -3.29 54.79
C SER A 305 -1.51 -3.24 56.16
N ILE A 306 -2.79 -3.61 56.21
CA ILE A 306 -3.46 -3.94 57.46
C ILE A 306 -3.46 -5.46 57.55
N HIS A 307 -2.60 -6.00 58.41
CA HIS A 307 -2.69 -7.37 58.88
C HIS A 307 -3.89 -7.51 59.83
N ALA A 308 -4.76 -8.47 59.54
CA ALA A 308 -5.59 -9.19 60.49
C ALA A 308 -5.59 -10.67 60.07
#